data_AF-A0A6B3CAH6-F1
#
_entry.id   AF-A0A6B3CAH6-F1
#
_cell.length_a   1.000
_cell.length_b   1.000
_cell.length_c   1.000
_cell.angle_alpha   90.00
_cell.angle_beta   90.00
_cell.angle_gamma   90.00
#
_symmetry.space_group_name_H-M   'P 1'
#
loop_
_entity.id
_entity.type
_entity.pdbx_description
1 polymer ?
#
loop_
_entity_poly.entity_id
_entity_poly.type
_entity_poly.pdbx_seq_one_letter_code
_entity_poly.pdbx_strand_id
1 'polypeptide(L)'
;IGKPRTRRFEDGGGVSFHHHEVVGAKMAAKRLKALRFDKQTVQDVARLTELHLRFHGYGDGEWTDSAVRSYVRDAGPLLGRLHKLTRSDCTTRNKRKANALSRTYDGLEERIAQLQEQEQLDAIRPDLDGNEVQQVL
;
A
#
# COMPACT_ATOMS: atom_id res chain seq x y z
N ILE A 1 8.59 -14.04 -0.54
CA ILE A 1 9.38 -15.15 0.07
C ILE A 1 8.63 -16.02 1.10
N GLY A 2 7.43 -15.64 1.56
CA GLY A 2 6.68 -16.40 2.58
C GLY A 2 5.89 -17.60 2.06
N LYS A 3 5.49 -17.60 0.78
CA LYS A 3 4.57 -18.60 0.16
C LYS A 3 4.90 -20.06 0.52
N PRO A 4 6.16 -20.55 0.41
CA PRO A 4 6.43 -21.96 0.72
C PRO A 4 6.10 -22.36 2.17
N ARG A 5 6.20 -21.44 3.13
CA ARG A 5 5.92 -21.71 4.55
C ARG A 5 4.44 -21.59 4.92
N THR A 6 3.64 -20.97 4.07
CA THR A 6 2.19 -20.79 4.28
C THR A 6 1.36 -21.61 3.29
N ARG A 7 2.00 -22.46 2.49
CA ARG A 7 1.33 -23.33 1.52
C ARG A 7 0.38 -24.28 2.24
N ARG A 8 -0.89 -24.26 1.85
CA ARG A 8 -1.89 -25.25 2.26
C ARG A 8 -2.53 -25.88 1.03
N PHE A 9 -2.84 -27.17 1.12
CA PHE A 9 -3.64 -27.87 0.13
C PHE A 9 -5.10 -27.74 0.55
N GLU A 10 -5.94 -27.29 -0.36
CA GLU A 10 -7.37 -27.12 -0.15
C GLU A 10 -8.13 -28.34 -0.68
N ASP A 11 -9.31 -28.58 -0.11
CA ASP A 11 -10.22 -29.61 -0.60
C ASP A 11 -10.57 -29.32 -2.07
N GLY A 12 -10.49 -30.34 -2.94
CA GLY A 12 -10.65 -30.17 -4.38
C GLY A 12 -9.35 -29.91 -5.16
N GLY A 13 -8.18 -30.03 -4.52
CA GLY A 13 -6.88 -30.02 -5.19
C GLY A 13 -6.26 -28.63 -5.40
N GLY A 14 -6.86 -27.60 -4.80
CA GLY A 14 -6.33 -26.24 -4.79
C GLY A 14 -5.11 -26.08 -3.88
N VAL A 15 -4.39 -24.98 -4.05
CA VAL A 15 -3.28 -24.58 -3.17
C VAL A 15 -3.44 -23.12 -2.78
N SER A 16 -3.41 -22.83 -1.49
CA SER A 16 -3.49 -21.47 -0.95
C SER A 16 -2.19 -21.04 -0.25
N PHE A 17 -2.03 -19.74 -0.05
CA PHE A 17 -0.86 -19.12 0.58
C PHE A 17 -1.27 -17.97 1.52
N HIS A 18 -2.34 -18.13 2.28
CA HIS A 18 -2.85 -17.08 3.15
C HIS A 18 -1.77 -16.55 4.11
N HIS A 19 -1.78 -15.24 4.36
CA HIS A 19 -0.87 -14.54 5.27
C HIS A 19 0.64 -14.66 4.98
N HIS A 20 1.01 -14.93 3.72
CA HIS A 20 2.40 -15.10 3.34
C HIS A 20 3.21 -13.80 3.36
N GLU A 21 2.56 -12.65 3.33
CA GLU A 21 3.14 -11.32 3.50
C GLU A 21 3.71 -11.14 4.91
N VAL A 22 2.96 -11.51 5.95
CA VAL A 22 3.41 -11.41 7.35
C VAL A 22 4.56 -12.39 7.63
N VAL A 23 4.42 -13.64 7.17
CA VAL A 23 5.49 -14.65 7.30
C VAL A 23 6.72 -14.23 6.51
N GLY A 24 6.51 -13.67 5.31
CA GLY A 24 7.56 -13.13 4.45
C GLY A 24 8.35 -12.00 5.11
N ALA A 25 7.66 -11.05 5.74
CA ALA A 25 8.28 -9.92 6.44
C ALA A 25 9.17 -10.40 7.60
N LYS A 26 8.67 -11.31 8.44
CA LYS A 26 9.45 -11.94 9.54
C LYS A 26 10.69 -12.66 9.01
N MET A 27 10.53 -13.36 7.89
CA MET A 27 11.60 -14.06 7.20
C MET A 27 12.67 -13.12 6.63
N ALA A 28 12.26 -12.00 6.03
CA ALA A 28 13.17 -10.99 5.49
C ALA A 28 13.99 -10.35 6.61
N ALA A 29 13.31 -9.92 7.69
CA ALA A 29 13.95 -9.32 8.85
C ALA A 29 15.00 -10.24 9.48
N LYS A 30 14.69 -11.54 9.67
CA LYS A 30 15.62 -12.52 10.22
C LYS A 30 16.89 -12.65 9.37
N ARG A 31 16.74 -12.70 8.04
CA ARG A 31 17.87 -12.85 7.11
C ARG A 31 18.74 -11.60 7.08
N LEU A 32 18.16 -10.41 6.98
CA LEU A 32 18.91 -9.16 6.94
C LEU A 32 19.69 -8.92 8.24
N LYS A 33 19.12 -9.28 9.40
CA LYS A 33 19.85 -9.25 10.67
C LYS A 33 21.05 -10.19 10.70
N ALA A 34 20.92 -11.40 10.15
CA ALA A 34 22.03 -12.35 10.05
C ALA A 34 23.13 -11.84 9.11
N LEU A 35 22.75 -11.11 8.05
CA LEU A 35 23.64 -10.42 7.12
C LEU A 35 24.20 -9.09 7.66
N ARG A 36 23.89 -8.71 8.91
CA ARG A 36 24.40 -7.51 9.58
C ARG A 36 24.02 -6.17 8.91
N PHE A 37 22.88 -6.11 8.22
CA PHE A 37 22.31 -4.82 7.80
C PHE A 37 21.92 -3.97 9.01
N ASP A 38 21.94 -2.65 8.83
CA ASP A 38 21.49 -1.71 9.84
C ASP A 38 19.99 -1.88 10.18
N LYS A 39 19.60 -1.36 11.34
CA LYS A 39 18.25 -1.53 11.86
C LYS A 39 17.18 -0.93 10.95
N GLN A 40 17.43 0.22 10.32
CA GLN A 40 16.45 0.91 9.48
C GLN A 40 16.22 0.12 8.20
N THR A 41 17.30 -0.33 7.54
CA THR A 41 17.18 -1.17 6.33
C THR A 41 16.39 -2.46 6.61
N VAL A 42 16.64 -3.11 7.76
CA VAL A 42 15.88 -4.31 8.16
C VAL A 42 14.39 -4.00 8.30
N GLN A 43 14.04 -2.88 8.95
CA GLN A 43 12.66 -2.47 9.17
C GLN A 43 11.97 -2.11 7.85
N ASP A 44 12.62 -1.33 7.00
CA ASP A 44 12.08 -0.88 5.72
C ASP A 44 11.77 -2.05 4.79
N VAL A 45 12.72 -2.98 4.63
CA VAL A 45 12.52 -4.15 3.76
C VAL A 45 11.45 -5.07 4.32
N ALA A 46 11.40 -5.26 5.64
CA ALA A 46 10.35 -6.06 6.26
C ALA A 46 8.96 -5.42 6.05
N ARG A 47 8.85 -4.10 6.22
CA ARG A 47 7.59 -3.37 6.02
C ARG A 47 7.13 -3.39 4.56
N LEU A 48 8.04 -3.17 3.61
CA LEU A 48 7.74 -3.31 2.18
C LEU A 48 7.29 -4.74 1.83
N THR A 49 7.93 -5.76 2.42
CA THR A 49 7.53 -7.16 2.26
C THR A 49 6.15 -7.44 2.87
N GLU A 50 5.79 -6.80 3.97
CA GLU A 50 4.47 -6.94 4.58
C GLU A 50 3.37 -6.29 3.72
N LEU A 51 3.65 -5.12 3.15
CA LEU A 51 2.66 -4.32 2.41
C LEU A 51 2.52 -4.70 0.93
N HIS A 52 3.39 -5.55 0.38
CA HIS A 52 3.52 -5.73 -1.08
C HIS A 52 2.23 -6.12 -1.81
N LEU A 53 1.32 -6.87 -1.17
CA LEU A 53 0.04 -7.28 -1.76
C LEU A 53 -1.09 -6.33 -1.44
N ARG A 54 -0.87 -5.33 -0.58
CA ARG A 54 -1.95 -4.53 -0.04
C ARG A 54 -2.75 -3.83 -1.14
N PHE A 55 -2.09 -3.44 -2.22
CA PHE A 55 -2.72 -2.86 -3.41
C PHE A 55 -3.79 -3.77 -4.06
N HIS A 56 -3.73 -5.08 -3.89
CA HIS A 56 -4.67 -6.00 -4.51
C HIS A 56 -6.11 -5.68 -4.09
N GLY A 57 -7.04 -5.74 -5.05
CA GLY A 57 -8.43 -5.30 -4.88
C GLY A 57 -8.65 -3.81 -5.19
N TYR A 58 -7.60 -3.01 -5.31
CA TYR A 58 -7.74 -1.67 -5.89
C TYR A 58 -8.08 -1.79 -7.38
N GLY A 59 -9.11 -1.06 -7.83
CA GLY A 59 -9.63 -1.10 -9.20
C GLY A 59 -10.91 -1.92 -9.39
N ASP A 60 -11.24 -2.80 -8.44
CA ASP A 60 -12.49 -3.58 -8.45
C ASP A 60 -13.66 -2.81 -7.78
N GLY A 61 -13.43 -1.55 -7.39
CA GLY A 61 -14.40 -0.68 -6.73
C GLY A 61 -14.51 -0.85 -5.21
N GLU A 62 -13.69 -1.73 -4.61
CA GLU A 62 -13.79 -2.09 -3.19
C GLU A 62 -13.18 -1.05 -2.23
N TRP A 63 -12.34 -0.14 -2.72
CA TRP A 63 -11.61 0.81 -1.89
C TRP A 63 -12.38 2.10 -1.65
N THR A 64 -12.55 2.45 -0.38
CA THR A 64 -12.99 3.78 0.06
C THR A 64 -11.81 4.73 0.22
N ASP A 65 -12.06 6.04 0.32
CA ASP A 65 -11.01 7.01 0.63
C ASP A 65 -10.31 6.71 1.97
N SER A 66 -11.05 6.18 2.94
CA SER A 66 -10.47 5.70 4.20
C SER A 66 -9.48 4.56 4.00
N ALA A 67 -9.76 3.65 3.04
CA ALA A 67 -8.82 2.60 2.67
C ALA A 67 -7.57 3.17 1.98
N VAL A 68 -7.72 4.15 1.08
CA VAL A 68 -6.61 4.86 0.44
C VAL A 68 -5.74 5.59 1.48
N ARG A 69 -6.35 6.33 2.41
CA ARG A 69 -5.61 6.98 3.51
C ARG A 69 -4.88 5.98 4.40
N SER A 70 -5.51 4.84 4.68
CA SER A 70 -4.88 3.76 5.43
C SER A 70 -3.67 3.19 4.67
N TYR A 71 -3.79 3.01 3.35
CA TYR A 71 -2.70 2.65 2.45
C TYR A 71 -1.49 3.57 2.60
N VAL A 72 -1.71 4.87 2.45
CA VAL A 72 -0.69 5.91 2.57
C VAL A 72 -0.07 5.91 3.97
N ARG A 73 -0.89 5.92 5.03
CA ARG A 73 -0.43 5.97 6.43
C ARG A 73 0.47 4.81 6.79
N ASP A 74 0.07 3.60 6.41
CA ASP A 74 0.82 2.39 6.71
C ASP A 74 2.16 2.32 5.97
N ALA A 75 2.20 2.82 4.73
CA ALA A 75 3.44 2.89 3.97
C ALA A 75 4.35 4.02 4.48
N GLY A 76 3.77 5.15 4.89
CA GLY A 76 4.48 6.30 5.42
C GLY A 76 5.61 6.76 4.49
N PRO A 77 6.85 6.95 4.99
CA PRO A 77 8.00 7.34 4.15
C PRO A 77 8.35 6.34 3.04
N LEU A 78 7.85 5.11 3.11
CA LEU A 78 8.14 4.05 2.15
C LEU A 78 7.16 4.03 0.96
N LEU A 79 6.14 4.89 0.93
CA LEU A 79 5.11 4.90 -0.11
C LEU A 79 5.70 4.87 -1.52
N GLY A 80 6.65 5.77 -1.83
CA GLY A 80 7.29 5.79 -3.15
C GLY A 80 8.10 4.53 -3.47
N ARG A 81 8.66 3.84 -2.47
CA ARG A 81 9.33 2.53 -2.67
C ARG A 81 8.30 1.41 -2.87
N LEU A 82 7.19 1.46 -2.15
CA LEU A 82 6.09 0.52 -2.31
C LEU A 82 5.48 0.61 -3.71
N HIS A 83 5.33 1.82 -4.27
CA HIS A 83 4.88 2.02 -5.65
C HIS A 83 5.79 1.32 -6.66
N LYS A 84 7.10 1.51 -6.53
CA LYS A 84 8.08 0.85 -7.41
C LYS A 84 8.02 -0.66 -7.25
N LEU A 85 7.93 -1.16 -6.01
CA LEU A 85 7.83 -2.58 -5.72
C LEU A 85 6.59 -3.19 -6.39
N THR A 86 5.41 -2.63 -6.17
CA THR A 86 4.16 -3.18 -6.73
C THR A 86 4.14 -3.13 -8.25
N ARG A 87 4.62 -2.06 -8.88
CA ARG A 87 4.76 -2.01 -10.35
C ARG A 87 5.72 -3.08 -10.88
N SER A 88 6.82 -3.34 -10.17
CA SER A 88 7.81 -4.35 -10.57
C SER A 88 7.36 -5.80 -10.39
N ASP A 89 6.40 -6.05 -9.49
CA ASP A 89 5.84 -7.39 -9.25
C ASP A 89 4.93 -7.87 -10.40
N CYS A 90 4.63 -6.99 -11.35
CA CYS A 90 3.97 -7.35 -12.60
C CYS A 90 4.90 -8.20 -13.50
N THR A 91 4.91 -9.52 -13.30
CA THR A 91 5.77 -10.43 -14.07
C THR A 91 5.11 -10.97 -15.36
N THR A 92 3.94 -10.46 -15.76
CA THR A 92 3.20 -11.00 -16.90
C THR A 92 3.77 -10.54 -18.24
N ARG A 93 3.94 -11.47 -19.20
CA ARG A 93 4.27 -11.15 -20.60
C ARG A 93 3.06 -10.66 -21.40
N ASN A 94 1.86 -10.75 -20.84
CA ASN A 94 0.63 -10.31 -21.50
C ASN A 94 0.52 -8.78 -21.40
N LYS A 95 0.77 -8.08 -22.52
CA LYS A 95 0.73 -6.62 -22.61
C LYS A 95 -0.61 -6.02 -22.13
N ARG A 96 -1.74 -6.67 -22.43
CA ARG A 96 -3.07 -6.19 -22.00
C ARG A 96 -3.21 -6.21 -20.48
N LYS A 97 -2.77 -7.31 -19.83
CA LYS A 97 -2.80 -7.43 -18.37
C LYS A 97 -1.83 -6.44 -17.70
N ALA A 98 -0.63 -6.28 -18.25
CA ALA A 98 0.34 -5.31 -17.75
C ALA A 98 -0.20 -3.87 -17.84
N ASN A 99 -0.79 -3.50 -18.98
CA ASN A 99 -1.39 -2.18 -19.18
C ASN A 99 -2.59 -1.93 -18.26
N ALA A 100 -3.43 -2.94 -18.04
CA ALA A 100 -4.55 -2.82 -17.10
C ALA A 100 -4.05 -2.55 -15.68
N LEU A 101 -3.08 -3.35 -15.20
CA LEU A 101 -2.47 -3.13 -13.88
C LEU A 101 -1.82 -1.75 -13.77
N SER A 102 -1.10 -1.30 -14.81
CA SER A 102 -0.50 0.03 -14.82
C SER A 102 -1.55 1.12 -14.64
N ARG A 103 -2.62 1.09 -15.44
CA ARG A 103 -3.71 2.08 -15.36
C ARG A 103 -4.38 2.08 -14.00
N THR A 104 -4.64 0.90 -13.45
CA THR A 104 -5.22 0.76 -12.11
C THR A 104 -4.28 1.35 -11.05
N TYR A 105 -2.97 1.17 -11.20
CA TYR A 105 -1.99 1.77 -10.28
C TYR A 105 -1.87 3.29 -10.46
N ASP A 106 -1.86 3.79 -11.70
CA ASP A 106 -1.85 5.22 -12.02
C ASP A 106 -3.06 5.92 -11.36
N GLY A 107 -4.25 5.30 -11.44
CA GLY A 107 -5.45 5.81 -10.77
C GLY A 107 -5.36 5.81 -9.23
N LEU A 108 -4.54 4.95 -8.60
CA LEU A 108 -4.28 5.02 -7.16
C LEU A 108 -3.42 6.25 -6.83
N GLU A 109 -2.36 6.48 -7.60
CA GLU A 109 -1.49 7.64 -7.39
C GLU A 109 -2.26 8.95 -7.56
N GLU A 110 -3.12 9.03 -8.58
CA GLU A 110 -4.03 10.17 -8.77
C GLU A 110 -4.97 10.34 -7.59
N ARG A 111 -5.59 9.26 -7.09
CA ARG A 111 -6.52 9.35 -5.95
C ARG A 111 -5.81 9.79 -4.68
N ILE A 112 -4.59 9.30 -4.44
CA ILE A 112 -3.75 9.74 -3.31
C ILE A 112 -3.47 11.25 -3.41
N ALA A 113 -3.08 11.73 -4.59
CA ALA A 113 -2.79 13.16 -4.80
C ALA A 113 -4.02 14.04 -4.56
N GLN A 114 -5.19 13.65 -5.09
CA GLN A 114 -6.45 14.37 -4.88
C GLN A 114 -6.82 14.47 -3.40
N LEU A 115 -6.69 13.37 -2.65
CA LEU A 115 -7.00 13.37 -1.22
C LEU A 115 -6.04 14.24 -0.44
N GLN A 116 -4.75 14.22 -0.77
CA GLN A 116 -3.75 15.07 -0.14
C GLN A 116 -3.98 16.55 -0.42
N GLU A 117 -4.37 16.92 -1.65
CA GLU A 117 -4.70 18.30 -2.01
C GLU A 117 -5.94 18.78 -1.26
N GLN A 118 -7.00 17.97 -1.20
CA GLN A 118 -8.20 18.29 -0.44
C GLN A 118 -7.89 18.51 1.05
N GLU A 119 -7.08 17.63 1.65
CA GLU A 119 -6.68 17.74 3.05
C GLU A 119 -5.84 19.01 3.32
N GLN A 120 -4.99 19.42 2.37
CA GLN A 120 -4.26 20.68 2.48
C GLN A 120 -5.20 21.89 2.42
N LEU A 121 -6.17 21.88 1.51
CA LEU A 121 -7.16 22.95 1.39
C LEU A 121 -8.03 23.06 2.64
N ASP A 122 -8.48 21.93 3.19
CA ASP A 122 -9.29 21.87 4.40
C ASP A 122 -8.50 22.37 5.62
N ALA A 123 -7.20 22.08 5.70
CA ALA A 123 -6.33 22.58 6.76
C ALA A 123 -6.02 24.10 6.67
N ILE A 124 -6.15 24.69 5.47
CA ILE A 124 -5.95 26.13 5.24
C ILE A 124 -7.22 26.93 5.55
N ARG A 125 -8.41 26.32 5.46
CA ARG A 125 -9.67 26.99 5.79
C ARG A 125 -9.73 27.26 7.30
N PRO A 126 -9.88 28.51 7.75
CA PRO A 126 -10.06 28.81 9.18
C PRO A 126 -11.38 28.24 9.70
N ASP A 127 -11.41 27.84 10.98
CA ASP A 127 -12.59 27.37 11.72
C ASP A 127 -13.73 28.41 11.86
N LEU A 128 -13.65 29.57 11.20
CA LEU A 128 -14.60 30.68 11.33
C LEU A 128 -15.55 30.72 10.12
N ASP A 129 -16.82 30.41 10.37
CA ASP A 129 -17.92 30.70 9.45
C ASP A 129 -18.07 32.22 9.30
N GLY A 130 -18.22 32.71 8.06
CA GLY A 130 -18.44 34.13 7.76
C GLY A 130 -19.70 34.70 8.42
N ASN A 131 -20.57 33.85 8.99
CA ASN A 131 -21.73 34.23 9.78
C ASN A 131 -21.40 34.65 11.23
N GLU A 132 -20.24 34.34 11.79
CA GLU A 132 -19.89 34.70 13.18
C GLU A 132 -19.42 36.15 13.34
N VAL A 133 -19.05 36.83 12.25
CA VAL A 133 -18.63 38.24 12.27
C VAL A 133 -19.82 39.20 12.47
N GLN A 134 -21.05 38.73 12.24
CA GLN A 134 -22.26 39.56 12.33
C GLN A 134 -22.88 39.67 13.74
N GLN A 135 -22.30 39.03 14.76
CA GLN A 135 -22.77 39.14 16.15
C GLN A 135 -21.90 40.04 17.07
N VAL A 136 -20.81 40.62 16.55
CA VAL A 136 -19.88 41.47 17.34
C VAL A 136 -19.86 42.93 16.86
N LEU A 137 -20.73 43.32 15.93
CA LEU A 137 -20.94 44.70 15.49
C LEU A 137 -22.37 45.14 15.80
#